data_AF-A0A6B1A688-F1
#
_entry.id   AF-A0A6B1A688-F1
#
_cell.length_a   1.000
_cell.length_b   1.000
_cell.length_c   1.000
_cell.angle_alpha   90.00
_cell.angle_beta   90.00
_cell.angle_gamma   90.00
#
_symmetry.space_group_name_H-M   'P 1'
#
loop_
_entity.id
_entity.type
_entity.pdbx_description
1 polymer ?
#
loop_
_entity_poly.entity_id
_entity_poly.type
_entity_poly.pdbx_seq_one_letter_code
_entity_poly.pdbx_strand_id
1 'polypeptide(L)'
;MILAALPSRSPTVELICASEARKRRTGTPELFSVRRIAAYRTPDTLRAVSSAESETPNSPTPARLSGACFQWPGGRGVSDIDLQVERGQVIGLLGPNGAGKSTILKMLSGEIEPQQGSVTIFDQPHGREARRRIGLVLQEPSTDDLMTLEETLQLHGRLFGLRGRTLHRRSDELLDSLGLGERAGDRCETLSGGLRRRLDLARSLLHEPELLLLDEPTLALDPDSSAAIWDTLSTRVSAGVAVVVCSNDTAEAEAYANRVVIVDEGQVVAEDTPASLTSGLLHDALELDWPSATGNDVAELERWPGVGTVLWTEDQIVLTVEESSEIVPHLFQRYGSQIDGIRIRESSLRDAWFQIVGRPLTNSREDER
;
A
#
# COMPACT_ATOMS: atom_id res chain seq x y z
N MET A 1 4.45 -35.18 -16.72
CA MET A 1 4.18 -34.86 -15.30
C MET A 1 2.76 -34.34 -15.25
N ILE A 2 1.87 -35.01 -14.52
CA ILE A 2 0.42 -34.81 -14.61
C ILE A 2 0.07 -33.45 -13.97
N LEU A 3 -0.32 -32.46 -14.79
CA LEU A 3 -1.08 -31.30 -14.33
C LEU A 3 -2.45 -31.82 -13.87
N ALA A 4 -2.70 -31.82 -12.56
CA ALA A 4 -4.05 -32.00 -12.04
C ALA A 4 -4.70 -30.62 -11.96
N ALA A 5 -5.74 -30.39 -12.76
CA ALA A 5 -6.62 -29.24 -12.64
C ALA A 5 -7.27 -29.23 -11.24
N LEU A 6 -7.18 -28.10 -10.53
CA LEU A 6 -7.92 -27.87 -9.29
C LEU A 6 -8.90 -26.72 -9.47
N PRO A 7 -10.15 -26.84 -8.99
CA PRO A 7 -11.18 -25.84 -9.18
C PRO A 7 -10.94 -24.61 -8.31
N SER A 8 -11.35 -23.47 -8.85
CA SER A 8 -11.18 -22.11 -8.32
C SER A 8 -11.87 -21.86 -6.98
N ARG A 9 -11.16 -21.10 -6.11
CA ARG A 9 -11.60 -20.05 -5.15
C ARG A 9 -10.50 -19.81 -4.07
N SER A 10 -9.50 -18.98 -4.42
CA SER A 10 -8.52 -18.23 -3.57
C SER A 10 -7.62 -18.97 -2.54
N PRO A 11 -6.43 -18.45 -2.15
CA PRO A 11 -5.51 -17.51 -2.83
C PRO A 11 -4.25 -18.23 -3.37
N THR A 12 -3.58 -17.61 -4.36
CA THR A 12 -2.23 -17.86 -4.91
C THR A 12 -1.67 -19.28 -4.77
N VAL A 13 -1.72 -20.06 -5.86
CA VAL A 13 -1.01 -21.35 -5.97
C VAL A 13 0.37 -21.12 -6.56
N GLU A 14 1.40 -21.13 -5.70
CA GLU A 14 2.80 -21.06 -6.14
C GLU A 14 3.22 -22.45 -6.68
N LEU A 15 3.33 -22.58 -8.01
CA LEU A 15 3.79 -23.79 -8.69
C LEU A 15 5.25 -23.63 -9.12
N ILE A 16 6.19 -23.89 -8.21
CA ILE A 16 7.63 -23.84 -8.54
C ILE A 16 8.01 -25.08 -9.35
N CYS A 17 8.21 -24.93 -10.66
CA CYS A 17 8.88 -25.93 -11.49
C CYS A 17 10.34 -25.52 -11.70
N ALA A 18 11.25 -26.04 -10.88
CA ALA A 18 12.68 -25.95 -11.15
C ALA A 18 13.10 -27.09 -12.10
N SER A 19 13.64 -26.74 -13.26
CA SER A 19 14.28 -27.73 -14.14
C SER A 19 15.72 -27.98 -13.68
N GLU A 20 15.92 -28.82 -12.67
CA GLU A 20 17.28 -29.30 -12.33
C GLU A 20 17.77 -30.31 -13.39
N ALA A 21 18.28 -29.78 -14.50
CA ALA A 21 19.06 -30.53 -15.47
C ALA A 21 20.51 -30.02 -15.55
N ARG A 22 21.17 -29.81 -14.39
CA ARG A 22 22.64 -29.68 -14.33
C ARG A 22 23.26 -30.68 -13.36
N LYS A 23 23.60 -31.85 -13.95
CA LYS A 23 24.66 -32.80 -13.55
C LYS A 23 25.26 -32.57 -12.15
N ARG A 24 24.69 -33.23 -11.13
CA ARG A 24 25.48 -33.72 -10.00
C ARG A 24 25.23 -35.22 -9.83
N ARG A 25 26.31 -35.99 -9.95
CA ARG A 25 26.37 -37.38 -9.48
C ARG A 25 26.19 -37.33 -7.96
N THR A 26 25.34 -38.24 -7.46
CA THR A 26 25.12 -38.64 -6.06
C THR A 26 24.48 -37.61 -5.12
N GLY A 27 23.23 -37.85 -4.73
CA GLY A 27 22.54 -37.16 -3.64
C GLY A 27 21.02 -37.13 -3.88
N THR A 28 20.24 -37.57 -2.90
CA THR A 28 18.76 -37.55 -2.83
C THR A 28 18.12 -36.23 -3.30
N PRO A 29 16.95 -36.26 -3.95
CA PRO A 29 16.25 -35.03 -4.34
C PRO A 29 15.85 -34.23 -3.10
N GLU A 30 16.26 -32.95 -3.04
CA GLU A 30 15.84 -32.03 -1.98
C GLU A 30 14.36 -31.67 -2.17
N LEU A 31 13.62 -31.68 -1.05
CA LEU A 31 12.20 -31.42 -0.98
C LEU A 31 11.88 -29.95 -1.31
N PHE A 32 10.91 -29.76 -2.21
CA PHE A 32 10.26 -28.50 -2.54
C PHE A 32 9.83 -27.73 -1.28
N SER A 33 10.20 -26.45 -1.17
CA SER A 33 9.66 -25.56 -0.15
C SER A 33 8.51 -24.74 -0.74
N VAL A 34 7.28 -25.04 -0.33
CA VAL A 34 6.13 -24.15 -0.55
C VAL A 34 6.19 -23.05 0.52
N ARG A 35 6.39 -21.80 0.13
CA ARG A 35 6.31 -20.66 1.06
C ARG A 35 4.97 -19.96 0.86
N ARG A 36 4.13 -20.01 1.88
CA ARG A 36 2.90 -19.22 1.90
C ARG A 36 3.28 -17.75 2.12
N ILE A 37 3.17 -16.92 1.09
CA ILE A 37 3.24 -15.47 1.26
C ILE A 37 1.95 -15.05 1.96
N ALA A 38 2.07 -14.29 3.04
CA ALA A 38 0.91 -13.76 3.75
C ALA A 38 0.18 -12.77 2.83
N ALA A 39 -0.96 -13.17 2.27
CA ALA A 39 -1.83 -12.26 1.56
C ALA A 39 -2.50 -11.31 2.58
N TYR A 40 -2.52 -10.01 2.27
CA TYR A 40 -3.36 -9.08 3.02
C TYR A 40 -4.81 -9.58 2.99
N ARG A 41 -5.44 -9.67 4.16
CA ARG A 41 -6.86 -9.96 4.27
C ARG A 41 -7.59 -8.63 4.38
N THR A 42 -8.30 -8.24 3.33
CA THR A 42 -9.22 -7.10 3.41
C THR A 42 -10.28 -7.38 4.48
N PRO A 43 -10.44 -6.54 5.50
CA PRO A 43 -11.52 -6.65 6.47
C PRO A 43 -12.88 -6.46 5.77
N ASP A 44 -13.89 -7.26 6.12
CA ASP A 44 -15.24 -7.19 5.53
C ASP A 44 -15.85 -5.79 5.66
N THR A 45 -15.46 -5.05 6.71
CA THR A 45 -15.90 -3.68 6.97
C THR A 45 -15.50 -2.70 5.87
N LEU A 46 -14.32 -2.84 5.26
CA LEU A 46 -13.87 -1.93 4.19
C LEU A 46 -14.55 -2.24 2.84
N ARG A 47 -14.94 -3.50 2.61
CA ARG A 47 -15.65 -3.92 1.38
C ARG A 47 -17.07 -3.38 1.32
N ALA A 48 -17.77 -3.32 2.45
CA ALA A 48 -19.16 -2.87 2.51
C ALA A 48 -19.33 -1.37 2.18
N VAL A 49 -18.32 -0.54 2.49
CA VAL A 49 -18.38 0.92 2.25
C VAL A 49 -18.39 1.27 0.75
N SER A 50 -17.88 0.38 -0.11
CA SER A 50 -17.90 0.55 -1.57
C SER A 50 -19.32 0.58 -2.18
N SER A 51 -20.35 0.19 -1.42
CA SER A 51 -21.73 0.04 -1.92
C SER A 51 -22.77 0.93 -1.22
N ALA A 52 -22.35 1.76 -0.27
CA ALA A 52 -23.23 2.71 0.39
C ALA A 52 -23.36 3.95 -0.49
N GLU A 53 -24.52 4.07 -1.16
CA GLU A 53 -24.95 5.29 -1.82
C GLU A 53 -24.79 6.51 -0.90
N SER A 54 -24.31 7.58 -1.52
CA SER A 54 -24.07 8.92 -0.97
C SER A 54 -25.18 9.40 -0.01
N GLU A 55 -24.98 9.26 1.30
CA GLU A 55 -25.85 9.85 2.32
C GLU A 55 -25.22 11.08 2.97
N THR A 56 -25.42 12.22 2.30
CA THR A 56 -25.88 13.54 2.75
C THR A 56 -25.16 14.61 1.92
N PRO A 57 -25.85 15.29 0.99
CA PRO A 57 -25.24 16.26 0.06
C PRO A 57 -24.69 17.55 0.72
N ASN A 58 -24.59 17.59 2.06
CA ASN A 58 -24.21 18.75 2.86
C ASN A 58 -23.11 18.48 3.90
N SER A 59 -22.53 17.28 3.92
CA SER A 59 -21.41 16.99 4.82
C SER A 59 -20.11 17.59 4.25
N PRO A 60 -19.32 18.33 5.04
CA PRO A 60 -18.16 19.03 4.50
C PRO A 60 -17.08 18.05 4.04
N THR A 61 -16.47 18.35 2.89
CA THR A 61 -15.43 17.52 2.25
C THR A 61 -14.18 17.44 3.13
N PRO A 62 -13.77 16.27 3.64
CA PRO A 62 -12.61 16.14 4.53
C PRO A 62 -11.36 16.87 4.06
N ALA A 63 -10.99 16.71 2.79
CA ALA A 63 -9.90 17.42 2.18
C ALA A 63 -10.10 17.57 0.67
N ARG A 64 -9.63 18.70 0.13
CA ARG A 64 -9.58 18.96 -1.30
C ARG A 64 -8.31 19.73 -1.66
N LEU A 65 -7.54 19.21 -2.61
CA LEU A 65 -6.55 19.96 -3.38
C LEU A 65 -7.17 20.33 -4.72
N SER A 66 -6.91 21.56 -5.19
CA SER A 66 -7.39 22.02 -6.49
C SER A 66 -6.28 22.76 -7.24
N GLY A 67 -5.82 22.15 -8.33
CA GLY A 67 -4.69 22.62 -9.15
C GLY A 67 -3.42 22.89 -8.32
N ALA A 68 -3.16 22.09 -7.28
CA ALA A 68 -2.12 22.38 -6.31
C ALA A 68 -0.72 22.08 -6.87
N CYS A 69 0.15 23.10 -6.86
CA CYS A 69 1.55 22.98 -7.30
C CYS A 69 2.49 23.32 -6.15
N PHE A 70 3.59 22.58 -6.02
CA PHE A 70 4.64 22.89 -5.06
C PHE A 70 5.99 22.34 -5.53
N GLN A 71 7.04 23.15 -5.44
CA GLN A 71 8.40 22.75 -5.78
C GLN A 71 9.39 23.01 -4.63
N TRP A 72 10.17 21.98 -4.27
CA TRP A 72 11.27 22.09 -3.30
C TRP A 72 12.50 22.79 -3.92
N PRO A 73 13.38 23.40 -3.10
CA PRO A 73 14.63 24.03 -3.56
C PRO A 73 15.62 23.12 -4.34
N GLY A 74 15.35 21.83 -4.50
CA GLY A 74 16.11 20.87 -5.31
C GLY A 74 15.41 20.41 -6.59
N GLY A 75 14.33 21.09 -7.00
CA GLY A 75 13.63 20.85 -8.28
C GLY A 75 12.52 19.80 -8.24
N ARG A 76 12.53 18.88 -7.26
CA ARG A 76 11.44 17.90 -7.07
C ARG A 76 10.21 18.58 -6.49
N GLY A 77 9.02 18.14 -6.90
CA GLY A 77 7.77 18.77 -6.51
C GLY A 77 6.56 18.01 -7.02
N VAL A 78 5.41 18.63 -6.87
CA VAL A 78 4.14 18.19 -7.45
C VAL A 78 3.55 19.30 -8.30
N SER A 79 2.84 18.93 -9.36
CA SER A 79 2.25 19.85 -10.33
C SER A 79 0.82 19.45 -10.62
N ASP A 80 -0.08 20.45 -10.57
CA ASP A 80 -1.48 20.33 -10.95
C ASP A 80 -2.23 19.20 -10.22
N ILE A 81 -2.04 19.10 -8.91
CA ILE A 81 -2.69 18.07 -8.10
C ILE A 81 -4.13 18.48 -7.80
N ASP A 82 -5.06 17.77 -8.43
CA ASP A 82 -6.47 17.70 -8.05
C ASP A 82 -6.71 16.42 -7.25
N LEU A 83 -7.25 16.56 -6.04
CA LEU A 83 -7.59 15.41 -5.19
C LEU A 83 -8.74 15.77 -4.29
N GLN A 84 -9.75 14.90 -4.22
CA GLN A 84 -10.87 15.02 -3.30
C GLN A 84 -10.93 13.79 -2.39
N VAL A 85 -10.90 14.03 -1.08
CA VAL A 85 -11.02 13.00 -0.05
C VAL A 85 -12.44 12.97 0.48
N GLU A 86 -13.07 11.80 0.45
CA GLU A 86 -14.44 11.59 0.94
C GLU A 86 -14.45 10.97 2.34
N ARG A 87 -15.56 11.15 3.06
CA ARG A 87 -15.74 10.58 4.41
C ARG A 87 -15.82 9.07 4.36
N GLY A 88 -15.28 8.42 5.38
CA GLY A 88 -15.32 6.96 5.50
C GLY A 88 -14.64 6.22 4.36
N GLN A 89 -13.75 6.86 3.60
CA GLN A 89 -12.97 6.22 2.54
C GLN A 89 -11.49 6.19 2.88
N VAL A 90 -10.82 5.15 2.39
CA VAL A 90 -9.38 5.04 2.31
C VAL A 90 -8.94 5.41 0.90
N ILE A 91 -8.12 6.45 0.78
CA ILE A 91 -7.43 6.83 -0.44
C ILE A 91 -5.97 6.39 -0.35
N GLY A 92 -5.56 5.51 -1.26
CA GLY A 92 -4.17 5.09 -1.41
C GLY A 92 -3.45 5.97 -2.43
N LEU A 93 -2.55 6.86 -1.96
CA LEU A 93 -1.55 7.51 -2.81
C LEU A 93 -0.45 6.47 -3.11
N LEU A 94 -0.45 5.92 -4.31
CA LEU A 94 0.46 4.86 -4.74
C LEU A 94 1.54 5.42 -5.66
N GLY A 95 2.80 5.06 -5.42
CA GLY A 95 3.90 5.41 -6.32
C GLY A 95 5.28 5.23 -5.68
N PRO A 96 6.38 5.41 -6.44
CA PRO A 96 7.72 5.19 -5.93
C PRO A 96 8.16 6.29 -4.96
N ASN A 97 9.30 6.07 -4.33
CA ASN A 97 9.94 7.08 -3.47
C ASN A 97 10.30 8.30 -4.32
N GLY A 98 9.92 9.49 -3.85
CA GLY A 98 10.15 10.74 -4.57
C GLY A 98 9.09 11.08 -5.62
N ALA A 99 8.03 10.28 -5.80
CA ALA A 99 6.93 10.61 -6.71
C ALA A 99 6.10 11.84 -6.30
N GLY A 100 6.23 12.31 -5.06
CA GLY A 100 5.50 13.49 -4.56
C GLY A 100 4.43 13.19 -3.51
N LYS A 101 4.18 11.92 -3.18
CA LYS A 101 3.19 11.44 -2.20
C LYS A 101 3.28 12.18 -0.84
N SER A 102 4.46 12.19 -0.22
CA SER A 102 4.68 12.90 1.04
C SER A 102 4.53 14.42 0.89
N THR A 103 4.78 15.00 -0.28
CA THR A 103 4.54 16.44 -0.53
C THR A 103 3.03 16.73 -0.55
N ILE A 104 2.21 15.85 -1.14
CA ILE A 104 0.75 15.94 -1.09
C ILE A 104 0.25 15.85 0.37
N LEU A 105 0.73 14.88 1.14
CA LEU A 105 0.41 14.76 2.57
C LEU A 105 0.79 16.03 3.36
N LYS A 106 1.96 16.62 3.10
CA LYS A 106 2.43 17.84 3.76
C LYS A 106 1.58 19.07 3.42
N MET A 107 1.04 19.15 2.20
CA MET A 107 0.07 20.18 1.84
C MET A 107 -1.27 19.96 2.57
N LEU A 108 -1.74 18.71 2.64
CA LEU A 108 -2.97 18.35 3.36
C LEU A 108 -2.88 18.60 4.86
N SER A 109 -1.72 18.36 5.49
CA SER A 109 -1.48 18.63 6.91
C SER A 109 -1.20 20.12 7.19
N GLY A 110 -0.99 20.91 6.14
CA GLY A 110 -0.59 22.31 6.18
C GLY A 110 0.77 22.56 6.81
N GLU A 111 1.69 21.59 6.68
CA GLU A 111 3.12 21.80 6.93
C GLU A 111 3.73 22.71 5.86
N ILE A 112 3.23 22.62 4.63
CA ILE A 112 3.60 23.48 3.50
C ILE A 112 2.34 24.05 2.84
N GLU A 113 2.45 25.26 2.31
CA GLU A 113 1.39 25.87 1.49
C GLU A 113 1.70 25.63 0.01
N PRO A 114 0.68 25.35 -0.83
CA PRO A 114 0.88 25.24 -2.27
C PRO A 114 1.34 26.59 -2.84
N GLN A 115 2.25 26.54 -3.82
CA GLN A 115 2.72 27.73 -4.54
C GLN A 115 1.68 28.22 -5.56
N GLN A 116 0.85 27.32 -6.07
CA GLN A 116 -0.31 27.60 -6.93
C GLN A 116 -1.45 26.64 -6.57
N GLY A 117 -2.68 27.02 -6.89
CA GLY A 117 -3.86 26.25 -6.51
C GLY A 117 -4.29 26.50 -5.08
N SER A 118 -5.05 25.56 -4.50
CA SER A 118 -5.56 25.70 -3.13
C SER A 118 -5.70 24.37 -2.41
N VAL A 119 -5.68 24.43 -1.08
CA VAL A 119 -5.99 23.30 -0.18
C VAL A 119 -7.09 23.75 0.76
N THR A 120 -8.14 22.94 0.86
CA THR A 120 -9.20 23.10 1.86
C THR A 120 -9.36 21.83 2.67
N ILE A 121 -9.67 21.99 3.95
CA ILE A 121 -9.91 20.91 4.91
C ILE A 121 -11.28 21.16 5.53
N PHE A 122 -12.21 20.23 5.35
CA PHE A 122 -13.63 20.41 5.71
C PHE A 122 -14.25 21.68 5.12
N ASP A 123 -13.98 21.91 3.82
CA ASP A 123 -14.41 23.07 3.02
C ASP A 123 -13.99 24.44 3.60
N GLN A 124 -12.95 24.46 4.45
CA GLN A 124 -12.35 25.68 4.99
C GLN A 124 -10.88 25.78 4.58
N PRO A 125 -10.33 27.01 4.45
CA PRO A 125 -8.89 27.19 4.32
C PRO A 125 -8.14 26.50 5.45
N HIS A 126 -6.95 26.00 5.15
CA HIS A 126 -6.14 25.33 6.16
C HIS A 126 -5.84 26.27 7.35
N GLY A 127 -5.82 25.73 8.57
CA GLY A 127 -5.63 26.54 9.76
C GLY A 127 -5.56 25.72 11.05
N ARG A 128 -5.63 26.41 12.18
CA ARG A 128 -5.56 25.76 13.51
C ARG A 128 -6.71 24.77 13.73
N GLU A 129 -7.91 25.10 13.28
CA GLU A 129 -9.08 24.24 13.45
C GLU A 129 -9.01 23.00 12.57
N ALA A 130 -8.56 23.14 11.31
CA ALA A 130 -8.25 22.00 10.45
C ALA A 130 -7.26 21.04 11.11
N ARG A 131 -6.14 21.56 11.64
CA ARG A 131 -5.12 20.72 12.32
C ARG A 131 -5.65 19.96 13.53
N ARG A 132 -6.69 20.46 14.22
CA ARG A 132 -7.32 19.75 15.34
C ARG A 132 -8.16 18.56 14.91
N ARG A 133 -8.53 18.50 13.63
CA ARG A 133 -9.38 17.45 13.05
C ARG A 133 -8.57 16.45 12.22
N ILE A 134 -7.26 16.68 12.08
CA ILE A 134 -6.32 15.83 11.37
C ILE A 134 -5.51 15.01 12.38
N GLY A 135 -5.41 13.70 12.16
CA GLY A 135 -4.38 12.85 12.77
C GLY A 135 -3.30 12.58 11.73
N LEU A 136 -2.03 12.68 12.14
CA LEU A 136 -0.88 12.57 11.24
C LEU A 136 0.08 11.50 11.74
N VAL A 137 0.47 10.59 10.84
CA VAL A 137 1.56 9.64 11.04
C VAL A 137 2.59 9.91 9.95
N LEU A 138 3.78 10.36 10.36
CA LEU A 138 4.90 10.67 9.46
C LEU A 138 5.72 9.42 9.17
N GLN A 139 6.52 9.40 8.10
CA GLN A 139 7.36 8.25 7.75
C GLN A 139 8.30 7.84 8.92
N GLU A 140 8.97 8.82 9.52
CA GLU A 140 9.80 8.61 10.71
C GLU A 140 9.00 8.87 12.00
N PRO A 141 9.02 7.93 12.96
CA PRO A 141 8.39 8.14 14.26
C PRO A 141 8.92 9.37 14.99
N SER A 142 8.01 10.18 15.53
CA SER A 142 8.38 11.38 16.29
C SER A 142 8.13 11.23 17.80
N THR A 143 8.43 10.03 18.32
CA THR A 143 8.35 9.68 19.74
C THR A 143 9.61 10.13 20.48
N ASP A 144 9.47 10.68 21.69
CA ASP A 144 10.61 11.00 22.56
C ASP A 144 11.06 9.74 23.29
N ASP A 145 12.31 9.32 23.06
CA ASP A 145 12.89 8.10 23.60
C ASP A 145 12.87 8.02 25.13
N LEU A 146 12.93 9.18 25.82
CA LEU A 146 13.00 9.24 27.28
C LEU A 146 11.63 9.17 27.95
N MET A 147 10.55 9.44 27.21
CA MET A 147 9.19 9.38 27.74
C MET A 147 8.65 7.95 27.74
N THR A 148 7.77 7.67 28.69
CA THR A 148 6.95 6.46 28.64
C THR A 148 5.86 6.56 27.56
N LEU A 149 5.28 5.42 27.19
CA LEU A 149 4.18 5.36 26.23
C LEU A 149 2.97 6.16 26.75
N GLU A 150 2.64 6.00 28.03
CA GLU A 150 1.57 6.75 28.68
C GLU A 150 1.86 8.25 28.69
N GLU A 151 3.07 8.67 29.10
CA GLU A 151 3.46 10.09 29.11
C GLU A 151 3.39 10.72 27.73
N THR A 152 3.77 9.98 26.69
CA THR A 152 3.69 10.42 25.30
C THR A 152 2.25 10.76 24.90
N LEU A 153 1.29 9.86 25.20
CA LEU A 153 -0.13 10.12 24.92
C LEU A 153 -0.69 11.23 25.80
N GLN A 154 -0.33 11.25 27.09
CA GLN A 154 -0.76 12.30 28.02
C GLN A 154 -0.29 13.69 27.58
N LEU A 155 0.96 13.81 27.12
CA LEU A 155 1.48 15.06 26.58
C LEU A 155 0.73 15.48 25.32
N HIS A 156 0.59 14.56 24.36
CA HIS A 156 -0.08 14.84 23.10
C HIS A 156 -1.54 15.25 23.30
N GLY A 157 -2.29 14.50 24.10
CA GLY A 157 -3.70 14.81 24.37
C GLY A 157 -3.88 16.17 25.02
N ARG A 158 -2.97 16.59 25.92
CA ARG A 158 -3.00 17.94 26.52
C ARG A 158 -2.77 19.04 25.50
N LEU A 159 -1.91 18.82 24.49
CA LEU A 159 -1.69 19.76 23.39
C LEU A 159 -2.96 19.93 22.53
N PHE A 160 -3.75 18.86 22.38
CA PHE A 160 -5.06 18.88 21.72
C PHE A 160 -6.22 19.28 22.63
N GLY A 161 -5.95 19.62 23.90
CA GLY A 161 -6.95 20.14 24.84
C GLY A 161 -7.68 19.09 25.68
N LEU A 162 -7.32 17.81 25.57
CA LEU A 162 -7.83 16.74 26.42
C LEU A 162 -7.24 16.86 27.84
N ARG A 163 -8.05 16.54 28.85
CA ARG A 163 -7.67 16.67 30.28
C ARG A 163 -8.38 15.60 31.13
N GLY A 164 -7.84 15.40 32.34
CA GLY A 164 -8.49 14.63 33.40
C GLY A 164 -8.78 13.18 33.02
N ARG A 165 -9.94 12.67 33.45
CA ARG A 165 -10.35 11.27 33.27
C ARG A 165 -10.52 10.88 31.80
N THR A 166 -10.97 11.80 30.95
CA THR A 166 -11.15 11.52 29.52
C THR A 166 -9.82 11.21 28.84
N LEU A 167 -8.77 11.97 29.16
CA LEU A 167 -7.44 11.73 28.60
C LEU A 167 -6.88 10.38 29.05
N HIS A 168 -6.93 10.07 30.34
CA HIS A 168 -6.41 8.79 30.85
C HIS A 168 -7.14 7.61 30.23
N ARG A 169 -8.49 7.63 30.28
CA ARG A 169 -9.32 6.57 29.69
C ARG A 169 -9.00 6.35 28.21
N ARG A 170 -8.88 7.43 27.42
CA ARG A 170 -8.58 7.30 25.98
C ARG A 170 -7.18 6.79 25.71
N SER A 171 -6.19 7.25 26.49
CA SER A 171 -4.83 6.75 26.38
C SER A 171 -4.80 5.24 26.62
N ASP A 172 -5.44 4.78 27.70
CA ASP A 172 -5.50 3.35 28.06
C ASP A 172 -6.22 2.54 26.96
N GLU A 173 -7.40 2.98 26.53
CA GLU A 173 -8.18 2.34 25.46
C GLU A 173 -7.37 2.21 24.16
N LEU A 174 -6.60 3.24 23.78
CA LEU A 174 -5.79 3.22 22.56
C LEU A 174 -4.57 2.33 22.69
N LEU A 175 -3.86 2.37 23.82
CA LEU A 175 -2.74 1.47 24.07
C LEU A 175 -3.20 0.02 24.06
N ASP A 176 -4.32 -0.31 24.71
CA ASP A 176 -4.89 -1.66 24.69
C ASP A 176 -5.27 -2.10 23.27
N SER A 177 -5.98 -1.25 22.52
CA SER A 177 -6.42 -1.58 21.16
C SER A 177 -5.27 -1.87 20.18
N LEU A 178 -4.09 -1.33 20.45
CA LEU A 178 -2.89 -1.48 19.62
C LEU A 178 -1.88 -2.49 20.20
N GLY A 179 -2.27 -3.21 21.27
CA GLY A 179 -1.43 -4.23 21.91
C GLY A 179 -0.24 -3.65 22.67
N LEU A 180 -0.37 -2.44 23.19
CA LEU A 180 0.65 -1.71 23.96
C LEU A 180 0.28 -1.52 25.45
N GLY A 181 -0.90 -1.97 25.88
CA GLY A 181 -1.41 -1.77 27.25
C GLY A 181 -0.46 -2.21 28.36
N GLU A 182 0.04 -3.45 28.30
CA GLU A 182 1.00 -3.98 29.29
C GLU A 182 2.35 -3.24 29.30
N ARG A 183 2.62 -2.45 28.26
CA ARG A 183 3.86 -1.68 28.07
C ARG A 183 3.66 -0.18 28.33
N ALA A 184 2.52 0.26 28.84
CA ALA A 184 2.21 1.68 29.03
C ALA A 184 3.30 2.44 29.83
N GLY A 185 3.91 1.78 30.82
CA GLY A 185 4.98 2.32 31.65
C GLY A 185 6.41 2.14 31.09
N ASP A 186 6.57 1.45 29.96
CA ASP A 186 7.87 1.29 29.30
C ASP A 186 8.29 2.60 28.64
N ARG A 187 9.60 2.83 28.52
CA ARG A 187 10.13 3.95 27.74
C ARG A 187 10.07 3.67 26.24
N CYS A 188 9.85 4.73 25.46
CA CYS A 188 9.81 4.64 24.00
C CYS A 188 11.11 4.09 23.41
N GLU A 189 12.27 4.34 24.03
CA GLU A 189 13.56 3.79 23.61
C GLU A 189 13.58 2.25 23.49
N THR A 190 12.75 1.57 24.29
CA THR A 190 12.67 0.10 24.35
C THR A 190 11.74 -0.52 23.29
N LEU A 191 11.06 0.32 22.49
CA LEU A 191 10.14 -0.16 21.46
C LEU A 191 10.90 -0.56 20.19
N SER A 192 10.51 -1.69 19.61
CA SER A 192 10.88 -2.03 18.23
C SER A 192 10.23 -1.05 17.25
N GLY A 193 10.72 -0.98 16.01
CA GLY A 193 10.15 -0.10 14.98
C GLY A 193 8.63 -0.26 14.80
N GLY A 194 8.14 -1.51 14.76
CA GLY A 194 6.70 -1.77 14.66
C GLY A 194 5.89 -1.32 15.87
N LEU A 195 6.44 -1.46 17.08
CA LEU A 195 5.75 -0.97 18.28
C LEU A 195 5.75 0.57 18.36
N ARG A 196 6.83 1.23 17.91
CA ARG A 196 6.85 2.70 17.75
C ARG A 196 5.78 3.16 16.76
N ARG A 197 5.61 2.42 15.66
CA ARG A 197 4.59 2.71 14.65
C ARG A 197 3.17 2.61 15.20
N ARG A 198 2.90 1.59 16.01
CA ARG A 198 1.63 1.46 16.73
C ARG A 198 1.42 2.59 17.73
N LEU A 199 2.45 3.02 18.47
CA LEU A 199 2.36 4.16 19.37
C LEU A 199 2.06 5.47 18.62
N ASP A 200 2.68 5.70 17.47
CA ASP A 200 2.37 6.86 16.63
C ASP A 200 0.93 6.87 16.13
N LEU A 201 0.41 5.70 15.76
CA LEU A 201 -0.99 5.55 15.40
C LEU A 201 -1.91 5.82 16.60
N ALA A 202 -1.59 5.31 17.79
CA ALA A 202 -2.33 5.62 19.02
C ALA A 202 -2.36 7.14 19.26
N ARG A 203 -1.21 7.80 19.11
CA ARG A 203 -1.05 9.24 19.30
C ARG A 203 -1.91 10.02 18.31
N SER A 204 -1.90 9.65 17.03
CA SER A 204 -2.68 10.36 15.99
C SER A 204 -4.19 10.21 16.15
N LEU A 205 -4.65 9.13 16.80
CA LEU A 205 -6.06 8.84 17.06
C LEU A 205 -6.62 9.47 18.34
N LEU A 206 -5.74 9.94 19.25
CA LEU A 206 -6.11 10.32 20.62
C LEU A 206 -7.16 11.43 20.71
N HIS A 207 -7.07 12.42 19.82
CA HIS A 207 -8.00 13.55 19.74
C HIS A 207 -9.21 13.31 18.84
N GLU A 208 -9.45 12.05 18.42
CA GLU A 208 -10.55 11.64 17.53
C GLU A 208 -10.59 12.45 16.23
N PRO A 209 -9.55 12.34 15.39
CA PRO A 209 -9.52 13.02 14.11
C PRO A 209 -10.63 12.52 13.19
N GLU A 210 -11.09 13.40 12.30
CA GLU A 210 -12.02 13.08 11.22
C GLU A 210 -11.29 12.78 9.90
N LEU A 211 -10.02 13.16 9.79
CA LEU A 211 -9.12 12.87 8.67
C LEU A 211 -7.79 12.32 9.20
N LEU A 212 -7.37 11.15 8.72
CA LEU A 212 -6.06 10.57 8.99
C LEU A 212 -5.17 10.68 7.77
N LEU A 213 -3.95 11.17 7.98
CA LEU A 213 -2.91 11.32 6.98
C LEU A 213 -1.74 10.42 7.39
N LEU A 214 -1.46 9.39 6.60
CA LEU A 214 -0.53 8.32 6.94
C LEU A 214 0.57 8.20 5.88
N ASP A 215 1.81 8.49 6.25
CA ASP A 215 2.96 8.38 5.35
C ASP A 215 3.68 7.04 5.56
N GLU A 216 3.40 6.06 4.68
CA GLU A 216 3.94 4.69 4.69
C GLU A 216 3.73 3.93 6.03
N PRO A 217 2.48 3.84 6.56
CA PRO A 217 2.16 3.36 7.91
C PRO A 217 2.67 1.96 8.22
N THR A 218 2.83 1.11 7.22
CA THR A 218 3.24 -0.30 7.37
C THR A 218 4.65 -0.56 6.83
N LEU A 219 5.43 0.50 6.57
CA LEU A 219 6.81 0.34 6.08
C LEU A 219 7.66 -0.48 7.06
N ALA A 220 8.36 -1.49 6.55
CA ALA A 220 9.27 -2.35 7.30
C ALA A 220 8.63 -3.08 8.49
N LEU A 221 7.31 -3.28 8.46
CA LEU A 221 6.59 -4.10 9.43
C LEU A 221 6.43 -5.54 8.95
N ASP A 222 6.37 -6.46 9.91
CA ASP A 222 5.93 -7.83 9.65
C ASP A 222 4.42 -7.88 9.32
N PRO A 223 3.94 -8.93 8.64
CA PRO A 223 2.55 -9.02 8.22
C PRO A 223 1.52 -8.89 9.36
N ASP A 224 1.80 -9.45 10.54
CA ASP A 224 0.88 -9.41 11.67
C ASP A 224 0.77 -7.99 12.24
N SER A 225 1.90 -7.26 12.30
CA SER A 225 1.91 -5.85 12.68
C SER A 225 1.19 -4.93 11.69
N SER A 226 1.35 -5.17 10.39
CA SER A 226 0.61 -4.43 9.36
C SER A 226 -0.90 -4.68 9.46
N ALA A 227 -1.30 -5.94 9.67
CA ALA A 227 -2.71 -6.30 9.83
C ALA A 227 -3.34 -5.62 11.06
N ALA A 228 -2.65 -5.59 12.20
CA ALA A 228 -3.16 -4.94 13.42
C ALA A 228 -3.38 -3.41 13.23
N ILE A 229 -2.49 -2.75 12.48
CA ILE A 229 -2.68 -1.34 12.10
C ILE A 229 -3.93 -1.19 11.25
N TRP A 230 -4.08 -2.03 10.21
CA TRP A 230 -5.22 -1.96 9.30
C TRP A 230 -6.56 -2.33 9.95
N ASP A 231 -6.60 -3.25 10.91
CA ASP A 231 -7.81 -3.55 11.70
C ASP A 231 -8.26 -2.31 12.49
N THR A 232 -7.31 -1.62 13.10
CA THR A 232 -7.58 -0.36 13.83
C THR A 232 -8.11 0.70 12.87
N LEU A 233 -7.42 0.93 11.74
CA LEU A 233 -7.83 1.91 10.73
C LEU A 233 -9.21 1.60 10.15
N SER A 234 -9.49 0.34 9.82
CA SER A 234 -10.76 -0.12 9.26
C SER A 234 -11.94 0.18 10.20
N THR A 235 -11.73 0.03 11.50
CA THR A 235 -12.73 0.38 12.52
C THR A 235 -13.01 1.89 12.51
N ARG A 236 -11.99 2.74 12.33
CA ARG A 236 -12.15 4.20 12.24
C ARG A 236 -12.84 4.63 10.95
N VAL A 237 -12.46 4.03 9.83
CA VAL A 237 -13.08 4.26 8.52
C VAL A 237 -14.57 3.94 8.56
N SER A 238 -14.93 2.81 9.16
CA SER A 238 -16.34 2.41 9.36
C SER A 238 -17.14 3.38 10.24
N ALA A 239 -16.46 4.15 11.09
CA ALA A 239 -17.04 5.21 11.89
C ALA A 239 -17.09 6.58 11.17
N GLY A 240 -16.72 6.63 9.88
CA GLY A 240 -16.78 7.82 9.02
C GLY A 240 -15.48 8.62 8.93
N VAL A 241 -14.38 8.17 9.54
CA VAL A 241 -13.07 8.81 9.43
C VAL A 241 -12.53 8.63 8.01
N ALA A 242 -12.10 9.72 7.38
CA ALA A 242 -11.40 9.66 6.10
C ALA A 242 -9.92 9.31 6.31
N VAL A 243 -9.33 8.51 5.43
CA VAL A 243 -7.93 8.11 5.51
C VAL A 243 -7.24 8.37 4.18
N VAL A 244 -6.10 9.07 4.20
CA VAL A 244 -5.17 9.15 3.08
C VAL A 244 -3.89 8.44 3.48
N VAL A 245 -3.52 7.39 2.75
CA VAL A 245 -2.31 6.61 2.99
C VAL A 245 -1.37 6.75 1.81
N CYS A 246 -0.10 7.09 2.06
CA CYS A 246 0.96 6.95 1.08
C CYS A 246 1.58 5.56 1.18
N SER A 247 1.71 4.89 0.04
CA SER A 247 2.33 3.57 -0.02
C SER A 247 3.10 3.40 -1.33
N ASN A 248 4.14 2.57 -1.28
CA ASN A 248 4.76 1.96 -2.45
C ASN A 248 4.38 0.47 -2.57
N ASP A 249 3.59 -0.06 -1.63
CA ASP A 249 3.11 -1.44 -1.67
C ASP A 249 1.77 -1.51 -2.42
N THR A 250 1.81 -2.04 -3.64
CA THR A 250 0.62 -2.24 -4.48
C THR A 250 -0.38 -3.19 -3.82
N ALA A 251 0.09 -4.22 -3.10
CA ALA A 251 -0.78 -5.17 -2.44
C ALA A 251 -1.50 -4.52 -1.24
N GLU A 252 -0.86 -3.57 -0.56
CA GLU A 252 -1.51 -2.77 0.49
C GLU A 252 -2.62 -1.88 -0.10
N ALA A 253 -2.28 -1.12 -1.15
CA ALA A 253 -3.24 -0.24 -1.80
C ALA A 253 -4.44 -1.02 -2.35
N GLU A 254 -4.19 -2.16 -2.99
CA GLU A 254 -5.24 -3.03 -3.53
C GLU A 254 -6.11 -3.66 -2.44
N ALA A 255 -5.51 -4.07 -1.31
CA ALA A 255 -6.24 -4.73 -0.25
C ALA A 255 -7.13 -3.78 0.56
N TYR A 256 -6.71 -2.53 0.77
CA TYR A 256 -7.36 -1.64 1.76
C TYR A 256 -7.90 -0.32 1.21
N ALA A 257 -7.44 0.14 0.03
CA ALA A 257 -7.92 1.41 -0.51
C ALA A 257 -9.29 1.25 -1.19
N ASN A 258 -10.21 2.19 -0.92
CA ASN A 258 -11.44 2.32 -1.70
C ASN A 258 -11.15 2.97 -3.06
N ARG A 259 -10.19 3.91 -3.09
CA ARG A 259 -9.71 4.61 -4.30
C ARG A 259 -8.20 4.69 -4.26
N VAL A 260 -7.55 4.45 -5.39
CA VAL A 260 -6.11 4.55 -5.56
C VAL A 260 -5.82 5.71 -6.49
N VAL A 261 -4.91 6.57 -6.06
CA VAL A 261 -4.37 7.68 -6.84
C VAL A 261 -2.92 7.32 -7.14
N ILE A 262 -2.65 7.00 -8.40
CA ILE A 262 -1.31 6.68 -8.88
C ILE A 262 -0.58 8.01 -9.11
N VAL A 263 0.50 8.20 -8.37
CA VAL A 263 1.35 9.39 -8.43
C VAL A 263 2.71 8.99 -9.00
N ASP A 264 3.12 9.66 -10.06
CA ASP A 264 4.44 9.48 -10.68
C ASP A 264 5.00 10.84 -11.12
N GLU A 265 6.30 11.03 -10.90
CA GLU A 265 7.02 12.27 -11.27
C GLU A 265 6.33 13.58 -10.87
N GLY A 266 5.64 13.58 -9.73
CA GLY A 266 4.95 14.76 -9.20
C GLY A 266 3.56 15.01 -9.77
N GLN A 267 2.99 14.07 -10.53
CA GLN A 267 1.68 14.20 -11.17
C GLN A 267 0.78 13.01 -10.82
N VAL A 268 -0.53 13.24 -10.83
CA VAL A 268 -1.51 12.16 -10.80
C VAL A 268 -1.64 11.59 -12.21
N VAL A 269 -1.28 10.32 -12.40
CA VAL A 269 -1.32 9.66 -13.71
C VAL A 269 -2.57 8.80 -13.90
N ALA A 270 -3.17 8.33 -12.80
CA ALA A 270 -4.45 7.63 -12.80
C ALA A 270 -5.12 7.73 -11.42
N GLU A 271 -6.45 7.70 -11.39
CA GLU A 271 -7.24 7.71 -10.17
C GLU A 271 -8.53 6.91 -10.39
N ASP A 272 -8.70 5.79 -9.69
CA ASP A 272 -9.93 4.99 -9.71
C ASP A 272 -9.94 3.99 -8.53
N THR A 273 -10.98 3.17 -8.42
CA THR A 273 -11.01 1.99 -7.55
C THR A 273 -9.95 0.97 -7.98
N PRO A 274 -9.38 0.17 -7.05
CA PRO A 274 -8.45 -0.90 -7.42
C PRO A 274 -8.99 -1.81 -8.52
N ALA A 275 -10.26 -2.22 -8.42
CA ALA A 275 -10.91 -3.10 -9.39
C ALA A 275 -11.01 -2.47 -10.80
N SER A 276 -11.27 -1.16 -10.90
CA SER A 276 -11.33 -0.47 -12.18
C SER A 276 -9.93 -0.34 -12.80
N LEU A 277 -8.92 0.00 -11.99
CA LEU A 277 -7.52 0.08 -12.44
C LEU A 277 -6.99 -1.26 -12.97
N THR A 278 -7.48 -2.37 -12.43
CA THR A 278 -7.10 -3.72 -12.89
C THR A 278 -8.01 -4.28 -13.99
N SER A 279 -9.15 -3.65 -14.30
CA SER A 279 -10.17 -4.22 -15.20
C SER A 279 -9.72 -4.37 -16.66
N GLY A 280 -8.74 -3.57 -17.09
CA GLY A 280 -8.15 -3.64 -18.44
C GLY A 280 -7.05 -4.69 -18.58
N LEU A 281 -6.68 -5.38 -17.50
CA LEU A 281 -5.67 -6.43 -17.52
C LEU A 281 -6.30 -7.76 -17.94
N LEU A 282 -5.48 -8.62 -18.53
CA LEU A 282 -5.83 -10.03 -18.68
C LEU A 282 -5.86 -10.71 -17.30
N HIS A 283 -6.56 -11.83 -17.17
CA HIS A 283 -6.93 -12.38 -15.87
C HIS A 283 -5.72 -12.84 -15.04
N ASP A 284 -4.78 -13.53 -15.68
CA ASP A 284 -3.63 -14.13 -15.02
C ASP A 284 -2.36 -13.34 -15.32
N ALA A 285 -1.39 -13.41 -14.42
CA ALA A 285 -0.01 -12.98 -14.65
C ALA A 285 0.95 -14.15 -14.39
N LEU A 286 1.89 -14.32 -15.32
CA LEU A 286 2.98 -15.28 -15.22
C LEU A 286 4.27 -14.54 -14.91
N GLU A 287 4.93 -14.91 -13.82
CA GLU A 287 6.27 -14.44 -13.49
C GLU A 287 7.27 -15.54 -13.83
N LEU A 288 8.16 -15.26 -14.76
CA LEU A 288 9.17 -16.17 -15.26
C LEU A 288 10.52 -15.72 -14.72
N ASP A 289 11.18 -16.60 -13.97
CA ASP A 289 12.59 -16.43 -13.64
C ASP A 289 13.38 -16.92 -14.87
N TRP A 290 13.85 -16.00 -15.70
CA TRP A 290 14.50 -16.31 -16.98
C TRP A 290 15.69 -15.37 -17.25
N PRO A 291 16.81 -15.54 -16.53
CA PRO A 291 17.97 -14.65 -16.63
C PRO A 291 18.68 -14.66 -18.00
N SER A 292 18.44 -15.71 -18.78
CA SER A 292 19.02 -15.87 -20.13
C SER A 292 18.15 -15.33 -21.25
N ALA A 293 17.00 -14.71 -20.93
CA ALA A 293 16.09 -14.18 -21.93
C ALA A 293 16.74 -13.04 -22.73
N THR A 294 16.45 -13.01 -24.03
CA THR A 294 16.89 -11.94 -24.93
C THR A 294 15.71 -11.08 -25.35
N GLY A 295 15.98 -9.87 -25.85
CA GLY A 295 14.93 -9.01 -26.41
C GLY A 295 14.16 -9.65 -27.58
N ASN A 296 14.75 -10.63 -28.27
CA ASN A 296 14.03 -11.40 -29.30
C ASN A 296 13.02 -12.37 -28.68
N ASP A 297 13.32 -12.96 -27.53
CA ASP A 297 12.41 -13.86 -26.81
C ASP A 297 11.21 -13.07 -26.28
N VAL A 298 11.46 -11.89 -25.70
CA VAL A 298 10.40 -10.97 -25.24
C VAL A 298 9.51 -10.53 -26.39
N ALA A 299 10.09 -10.06 -27.50
CA ALA A 299 9.34 -9.66 -28.69
C ALA A 299 8.59 -10.83 -29.36
N GLU A 300 8.99 -12.08 -29.09
CA GLU A 300 8.23 -13.25 -29.51
C GLU A 300 7.02 -13.48 -28.60
N LEU A 301 7.20 -13.44 -27.27
CA LEU A 301 6.13 -13.59 -26.28
C LEU A 301 5.03 -12.54 -26.47
N GLU A 302 5.39 -11.28 -26.76
CA GLU A 302 4.43 -10.20 -27.05
C GLU A 302 3.51 -10.49 -28.25
N ARG A 303 3.89 -11.42 -29.14
CA ARG A 303 3.10 -11.80 -30.33
C ARG A 303 2.25 -13.03 -30.10
N TRP A 304 2.35 -13.67 -28.93
CA TRP A 304 1.60 -14.88 -28.64
C TRP A 304 0.11 -14.53 -28.44
N PRO A 305 -0.81 -15.30 -29.04
CA PRO A 305 -2.23 -15.14 -28.76
C PRO A 305 -2.52 -15.29 -27.26
N GLY A 306 -3.35 -14.41 -26.71
CA GLY A 306 -3.70 -14.42 -25.29
C GLY A 306 -2.62 -13.89 -24.35
N VAL A 307 -1.50 -13.36 -24.87
CA VAL A 307 -0.50 -12.60 -24.08
C VAL A 307 -0.80 -11.11 -24.24
N GLY A 308 -0.82 -10.41 -23.11
CA GLY A 308 -1.04 -8.98 -23.01
C GLY A 308 0.27 -8.24 -22.82
N THR A 309 0.40 -7.58 -21.68
CA THR A 309 1.58 -6.79 -21.33
C THR A 309 2.72 -7.71 -20.94
N VAL A 310 3.92 -7.49 -21.49
CA VAL A 310 5.15 -8.21 -21.14
C VAL A 310 6.13 -7.24 -20.50
N LEU A 311 6.59 -7.58 -19.30
CA LEU A 311 7.57 -6.86 -18.50
C LEU A 311 8.86 -7.63 -18.60
N TRP A 312 9.96 -6.93 -18.85
CA TRP A 312 11.28 -7.54 -18.85
C TRP A 312 12.23 -6.71 -17.99
N THR A 313 12.76 -7.35 -16.96
CA THR A 313 13.89 -6.87 -16.16
C THR A 313 15.09 -7.78 -16.40
N GLU A 314 16.26 -7.47 -15.85
CA GLU A 314 17.50 -8.22 -16.14
C GLU A 314 17.35 -9.75 -15.94
N ASP A 315 16.64 -10.17 -14.88
CA ASP A 315 16.53 -11.59 -14.52
C ASP A 315 15.11 -12.18 -14.62
N GLN A 316 14.09 -11.34 -14.84
CA GLN A 316 12.69 -11.75 -14.73
C GLN A 316 11.85 -11.23 -15.91
N ILE A 317 10.91 -12.06 -16.36
CA ILE A 317 9.83 -11.65 -17.27
C ILE A 317 8.50 -11.78 -16.55
N VAL A 318 7.65 -10.77 -16.61
CA VAL A 318 6.27 -10.87 -16.13
C VAL A 318 5.34 -10.65 -17.30
N LEU A 319 4.38 -11.52 -17.55
CA LEU A 319 3.42 -11.35 -18.64
C LEU A 319 1.99 -11.51 -18.14
N THR A 320 1.10 -10.62 -18.54
CA THR A 320 -0.35 -10.82 -18.34
C THR A 320 -0.89 -11.72 -19.45
N VAL A 321 -1.78 -12.64 -19.10
CA VAL A 321 -2.32 -13.66 -20.00
C VAL A 321 -3.81 -13.88 -19.77
N GLU A 322 -4.54 -14.21 -20.84
CA GLU A 322 -5.98 -14.52 -20.76
C GLU A 322 -6.23 -15.76 -19.90
N GLU A 323 -5.48 -16.84 -20.16
CA GLU A 323 -5.59 -18.09 -19.42
C GLU A 323 -4.21 -18.75 -19.27
N SER A 324 -3.74 -18.89 -18.03
CA SER A 324 -2.44 -19.51 -17.74
C SER A 324 -2.37 -20.98 -18.18
N SER A 325 -3.49 -21.72 -18.18
CA SER A 325 -3.57 -23.11 -18.65
C SER A 325 -3.21 -23.28 -20.12
N GLU A 326 -3.43 -22.25 -20.95
CA GLU A 326 -3.09 -22.30 -22.36
C GLU A 326 -1.62 -21.92 -22.58
N ILE A 327 -1.17 -20.83 -21.95
CA ILE A 327 0.16 -20.25 -22.22
C ILE A 327 1.29 -21.06 -21.59
N VAL A 328 1.11 -21.57 -20.36
CA VAL A 328 2.19 -22.27 -19.63
C VAL A 328 2.69 -23.51 -20.37
N PRO A 329 1.83 -24.41 -20.91
CA PRO A 329 2.29 -25.54 -21.71
C PRO A 329 3.08 -25.14 -22.96
N HIS A 330 2.64 -24.10 -23.68
CA HIS A 330 3.33 -23.58 -24.86
C HIS A 330 4.71 -23.01 -24.50
N LEU A 331 4.77 -22.28 -23.38
CA LEU A 331 6.00 -21.74 -22.82
C LEU A 331 7.01 -22.85 -22.47
N PHE A 332 6.58 -23.90 -21.78
CA PHE A 332 7.44 -25.04 -21.45
C PHE A 332 7.91 -25.80 -22.68
N GLN A 333 7.04 -25.99 -23.68
CA GLN A 333 7.40 -26.72 -24.88
C GLN A 333 8.53 -26.04 -25.67
N ARG A 334 8.53 -24.70 -25.68
CA ARG A 334 9.49 -23.91 -26.46
C ARG A 334 10.73 -23.50 -25.67
N TYR A 335 10.55 -23.08 -24.42
CA TYR A 335 11.57 -22.44 -23.60
C TYR A 335 11.83 -23.15 -22.26
N GLY A 336 11.18 -24.29 -21.99
CA GLY A 336 11.22 -24.94 -20.67
C GLY A 336 12.61 -25.32 -20.14
N SER A 337 13.63 -25.41 -20.99
CA SER A 337 15.02 -25.65 -20.57
C SER A 337 15.81 -24.38 -20.22
N GLN A 338 15.24 -23.19 -20.45
CA GLN A 338 15.86 -21.88 -20.25
C GLN A 338 15.23 -21.11 -19.09
N ILE A 339 14.04 -21.51 -18.68
CA ILE A 339 13.27 -20.90 -17.60
C ILE A 339 13.58 -21.65 -16.31
N ASP A 340 14.05 -20.89 -15.31
CA ASP A 340 14.47 -21.42 -14.01
C ASP A 340 13.27 -21.58 -13.07
N GLY A 341 12.22 -20.77 -13.25
CA GLY A 341 11.00 -20.81 -12.44
C GLY A 341 9.82 -20.11 -13.11
N ILE A 342 8.60 -20.53 -12.75
CA ILE A 342 7.36 -19.89 -13.16
C ILE A 342 6.48 -19.72 -11.93
N ARG A 343 5.90 -18.54 -11.73
CA ARG A 343 4.84 -18.29 -10.75
C ARG A 343 3.59 -17.81 -11.49
N ILE A 344 2.44 -18.29 -11.05
CA ILE A 344 1.14 -17.92 -11.61
C ILE A 344 0.39 -17.18 -10.51
N ARG A 345 -0.15 -16.01 -10.83
CA ARG A 345 -1.00 -15.24 -9.95
C ARG A 345 -2.13 -14.59 -10.75
N GLU A 346 -3.14 -14.11 -10.05
CA GLU A 346 -4.11 -13.20 -10.65
C GLU A 346 -3.42 -11.86 -10.96
N SER A 347 -3.90 -11.19 -12.00
CA SER A 347 -3.49 -9.82 -12.28
C SER A 347 -3.89 -8.88 -11.15
N SER A 348 -3.00 -7.94 -10.85
CA SER A 348 -3.06 -7.12 -9.65
C SER A 348 -2.75 -5.66 -9.95
N LEU A 349 -2.85 -4.81 -8.93
CA LEU A 349 -2.48 -3.40 -9.05
C LEU A 349 -1.00 -3.20 -9.42
N ARG A 350 -0.14 -4.20 -9.16
CA ARG A 350 1.26 -4.22 -9.64
C ARG A 350 1.36 -4.20 -11.16
N ASP A 351 0.49 -4.93 -11.86
CA ASP A 351 0.48 -4.99 -13.32
C ASP A 351 -0.17 -3.74 -13.91
N ALA A 352 -1.24 -3.25 -13.28
CA ALA A 352 -1.91 -2.01 -13.66
C ALA A 352 -0.94 -0.83 -13.59
N TRP A 353 -0.14 -0.74 -12.52
CA TRP A 353 0.94 0.25 -12.40
C TRP A 353 1.84 0.22 -13.62
N PHE A 354 2.33 -0.97 -14.01
CA PHE A 354 3.22 -1.05 -15.16
C PHE A 354 2.51 -0.64 -16.45
N GLN A 355 1.27 -1.09 -16.68
CA GLN A 355 0.53 -0.73 -17.89
C GLN A 355 0.33 0.80 -18.01
N ILE A 356 0.12 1.48 -16.88
CA ILE A 356 -0.11 2.92 -16.82
C ILE A 356 1.19 3.72 -16.93
N VAL A 357 2.24 3.32 -16.20
CA VAL A 357 3.48 4.10 -16.04
C VAL A 357 4.59 3.63 -16.99
N GLY A 358 4.53 2.39 -17.47
CA GLY A 358 5.50 1.81 -18.41
C GLY A 358 6.81 1.34 -17.77
N ARG A 359 6.89 1.28 -16.42
CA ARG A 359 8.07 0.79 -15.68
C ARG A 359 7.66 0.07 -14.40
N PRO A 360 8.45 -0.89 -13.90
CA PRO A 360 8.17 -1.55 -12.63
C PRO A 360 8.13 -0.55 -11.48
N LEU A 361 7.25 -0.80 -10.51
CA LEU A 361 7.29 -0.06 -9.25
C LEU A 361 8.47 -0.57 -8.42
N THR A 362 9.53 0.23 -8.32
CA THR A 362 10.73 -0.16 -7.57
C THR A 362 10.42 -0.12 -6.07
N ASN A 363 10.29 -1.29 -5.47
CA ASN A 363 10.16 -1.44 -4.03
C ASN A 363 11.54 -1.60 -3.41
N SER A 364 11.94 -0.68 -2.53
CA SER A 364 13.17 -0.80 -1.75
C SER A 364 13.26 -2.06 -0.87
N ARG A 365 12.21 -2.90 -0.82
CA ARG A 365 12.19 -4.18 -0.10
C ARG A 365 12.64 -5.39 -0.93
N GLU A 366 12.56 -5.34 -2.26
CA GLU A 366 12.94 -6.48 -3.13
C GLU A 366 14.43 -6.42 -3.51
N ASP A 367 15.04 -5.24 -3.57
CA ASP A 367 16.45 -5.05 -3.97
C ASP A 367 17.49 -5.27 -2.84
N GLU A 368 17.06 -5.55 -1.60
CA GLU A 368 17.94 -5.73 -0.43
C GLU A 368 18.10 -7.20 0.04
N ARG A 369 17.78 -8.20 -0.80
CA ARG A 369 17.99 -9.62 -0.45
C ARG A 369 19.08 -10.34 -1.22
#